data_AF-A0A239BDQ1-F1
#
_entry.id   AF-A0A239BDQ1-F1
#
_cell.length_a   1.000
_cell.length_b   1.000
_cell.length_c   1.000
_cell.angle_alpha   90.00
_cell.angle_beta   90.00
_cell.angle_gamma   90.00
#
_symmetry.space_group_name_H-M   'P 1'
#
loop_
_entity.id
_entity.type
_entity.pdbx_description
1 polymer ?
#
loop_
_entity_poly.entity_id
_entity_poly.type
_entity_poly.pdbx_seq_one_letter_code
_entity_poly.pdbx_strand_id
1 'polypeptide(L)'
;MLFIGDDWAQAHHDIELVDESGSRLARRRLPEGVEGLAALHALVADHLDEDAEADQVVLGIETDRGPWVQALIAAGYTVHAVNPLQAARYRERHATSGAKSDPGDAHVLAELVRLDRAHHRTVAGDSAIAEHVKVLTRTHQSMIWSRQRQTNALRSMLREFYPGALAAFADDLDGRDALAILAIAPSPEAGRRLSLSTITAALRRAGRQRNLQATAERIQAALRAPQLEAHPGVVSAYTAAVRSLVAVIGEFVVQIEVLRAEVEAGFGRHPDAEIYLSQPELGLVLGARVLAEFGDDPTRYADVRGRKNYSGMAPITRASGTKRIVLARFARNRRLADALYLQAFTALTASPGARTYDDRHRAAGATHHQALREPDPVSRTPDLRRGSPRRGVLDACSQAAGVPPQSGGAGPSAGEVDRRDRPRSGDCGVVPAAVARAGRHRHWPRRGTEHR
;
A
#
# COMPACT_ATOMS: atom_id res chain seq x y z
N MET A 1 -11.57 -37.33 2.54
CA MET A 1 -10.78 -36.10 2.28
C MET A 1 -9.39 -36.25 2.89
N LEU A 2 -8.39 -35.61 2.29
CA LEU A 2 -7.00 -35.59 2.77
C LEU A 2 -6.61 -34.16 3.17
N PHE A 3 -6.03 -33.99 4.35
CA PHE A 3 -5.61 -32.68 4.86
C PHE A 3 -4.10 -32.61 4.96
N ILE A 4 -3.53 -31.51 4.48
CA ILE A 4 -2.09 -31.34 4.35
C ILE A 4 -1.69 -30.02 4.99
N GLY A 5 -0.67 -30.05 5.85
CA GLY A 5 0.01 -28.86 6.31
C GLY A 5 1.36 -28.73 5.63
N ASP A 6 1.64 -27.55 5.08
CA ASP A 6 2.88 -27.21 4.40
C ASP A 6 3.55 -26.04 5.13
N ASP A 7 4.57 -26.36 5.92
CA ASP A 7 5.46 -25.37 6.51
C ASP A 7 6.62 -25.07 5.56
N TRP A 8 6.58 -23.87 4.99
CA TRP A 8 7.47 -23.46 3.91
C TRP A 8 8.77 -22.85 4.43
N ALA A 9 9.89 -23.31 3.86
CA ALA A 9 11.19 -22.68 3.96
C ALA A 9 11.80 -22.48 2.56
N GLN A 10 12.79 -21.58 2.44
CA GLN A 10 13.37 -21.21 1.14
C GLN A 10 13.89 -22.39 0.29
N ALA A 11 14.34 -23.47 0.91
CA ALA A 11 14.94 -24.62 0.22
C ALA A 11 14.09 -25.90 0.30
N HIS A 12 13.06 -25.94 1.13
CA HIS A 12 12.27 -27.14 1.40
C HIS A 12 10.92 -26.83 2.02
N HIS A 13 10.05 -27.82 1.99
CA HIS A 13 8.73 -27.83 2.60
C HIS A 13 8.66 -28.96 3.61
N ASP A 14 8.30 -28.66 4.85
CA ASP A 14 7.93 -29.68 5.82
C ASP A 14 6.43 -29.97 5.67
N ILE A 15 6.12 -31.17 5.17
CA ILE A 15 4.78 -31.62 4.83
C ILE A 15 4.29 -32.62 5.86
N GLU A 16 3.05 -32.45 6.33
CA GLU A 16 2.32 -33.44 7.10
C GLU A 16 0.93 -33.72 6.50
N LEU A 17 0.62 -35.00 6.33
CA LEU A 17 -0.67 -35.50 5.86
C LEU A 17 -1.45 -36.07 7.04
N VAL A 18 -2.71 -35.65 7.19
CA VAL A 18 -3.65 -36.19 8.17
C VAL A 18 -4.98 -36.57 7.50
N ASP A 19 -5.62 -37.61 8.01
CA ASP A 19 -6.96 -38.01 7.58
C ASP A 19 -8.06 -37.16 8.26
N GLU A 20 -9.33 -37.48 7.96
CA GLU A 20 -10.49 -36.81 8.58
C GLU A 20 -10.54 -36.95 10.11
N SER A 21 -10.05 -38.06 10.65
CA SER A 21 -9.99 -38.30 12.10
C SER A 21 -8.89 -37.48 12.79
N GLY A 22 -7.95 -36.91 12.03
CA GLY A 22 -6.74 -36.25 12.54
C GLY A 22 -5.59 -37.22 12.78
N SER A 23 -5.69 -38.46 12.29
CA SER A 23 -4.59 -39.42 12.35
C SER A 23 -3.55 -39.05 11.30
N ARG A 24 -2.28 -38.97 11.72
CA ARG A 24 -1.17 -38.68 10.82
C ARG A 24 -0.89 -39.87 9.91
N LEU A 25 -1.04 -39.66 8.60
CA LEU A 25 -0.77 -40.66 7.57
C LEU A 25 0.70 -40.65 7.16
N ALA A 26 1.25 -39.46 6.92
CA ALA A 26 2.64 -39.31 6.50
C ALA A 26 3.23 -37.97 6.94
N ARG A 27 4.56 -37.95 7.00
CA ARG A 27 5.33 -36.73 7.21
C ARG A 27 6.62 -36.79 6.41
N ARG A 28 6.92 -35.74 5.65
CA ARG A 28 8.09 -35.68 4.76
C ARG A 28 8.63 -34.26 4.69
N ARG A 29 9.95 -34.15 4.53
CA ARG A 29 10.59 -32.93 4.08
C ARG A 29 10.86 -33.05 2.59
N LEU A 30 10.29 -32.17 1.79
CA LEU A 30 10.41 -32.17 0.33
C LEU A 30 11.24 -30.96 -0.12
N PRO A 31 12.12 -31.09 -1.12
CA PRO A 31 12.85 -29.93 -1.63
C PRO A 31 11.88 -28.93 -2.29
N GLU A 32 12.25 -27.65 -2.34
CA GLU A 32 11.53 -26.68 -3.16
C GLU A 32 11.70 -27.02 -4.66
N GLY A 33 10.68 -26.75 -5.47
CA GLY A 33 10.73 -26.94 -6.93
C GLY A 33 10.09 -28.23 -7.45
N VAL A 34 10.33 -28.54 -8.73
CA VAL A 34 9.60 -29.58 -9.48
C VAL A 34 9.75 -30.97 -8.86
N GLU A 35 10.95 -31.30 -8.36
CA GLU A 35 11.20 -32.60 -7.73
C GLU A 35 10.38 -32.79 -6.45
N GLY A 36 10.32 -31.75 -5.60
CA GLY A 36 9.52 -31.81 -4.38
C GLY A 36 8.04 -31.83 -4.65
N LEU A 37 7.57 -31.11 -5.67
CA LEU A 37 6.17 -31.12 -6.06
C LEU A 37 5.76 -32.49 -6.61
N ALA A 38 6.60 -33.11 -7.46
CA ALA A 38 6.38 -34.46 -7.94
C ALA A 38 6.34 -35.48 -6.78
N ALA A 39 7.25 -35.35 -5.82
CA ALA A 39 7.26 -36.18 -4.62
C ALA A 39 6.01 -35.95 -3.74
N LEU A 40 5.51 -34.71 -3.66
CA LEU A 40 4.25 -34.42 -2.97
C LEU A 40 3.07 -35.09 -3.67
N HIS A 41 2.97 -34.97 -4.99
CA HIS A 41 1.90 -35.62 -5.75
C HIS A 41 1.93 -37.15 -5.61
N ALA A 42 3.12 -37.77 -5.63
CA ALA A 42 3.27 -39.20 -5.37
C ALA A 42 2.80 -39.56 -3.95
N LEU A 43 3.22 -38.79 -2.94
CA LEU A 43 2.81 -38.99 -1.55
C LEU A 43 1.29 -38.85 -1.36
N VAL A 44 0.68 -37.90 -2.08
CA VAL A 44 -0.77 -37.69 -2.07
C VAL A 44 -1.49 -38.86 -2.74
N ALA A 45 -0.98 -39.36 -3.86
CA ALA A 45 -1.54 -40.52 -4.57
C ALA A 45 -1.48 -41.81 -3.74
N ASP A 46 -0.44 -42.00 -2.92
CA ASP A 46 -0.32 -43.16 -2.00
C ASP A 46 -1.43 -43.20 -0.92
N HIS A 47 -2.16 -42.09 -0.72
CA HIS A 47 -3.11 -41.90 0.38
C HIS A 47 -4.50 -41.41 -0.05
N LEU A 48 -4.74 -41.27 -1.36
CA LEU A 48 -6.07 -41.01 -1.92
C LEU A 48 -6.65 -42.29 -2.50
N ASP A 49 -7.97 -42.44 -2.40
CA ASP A 49 -8.67 -43.51 -3.10
C ASP A 49 -8.61 -43.28 -4.62
N GLU A 50 -8.68 -44.36 -5.42
CA GLU A 50 -8.58 -44.29 -6.89
C GLU A 50 -9.68 -43.42 -7.54
N ASP A 51 -10.85 -43.33 -6.89
CA ASP A 51 -11.99 -42.51 -7.33
C ASP A 51 -12.01 -41.10 -6.72
N ALA A 52 -10.97 -40.72 -5.95
CA ALA A 52 -10.93 -39.44 -5.27
C ALA A 52 -10.55 -38.29 -6.22
N GLU A 53 -11.34 -37.22 -6.17
CA GLU A 53 -11.09 -36.00 -6.93
C GLU A 53 -10.00 -35.13 -6.26
N ALA A 54 -9.27 -34.35 -7.06
CA ALA A 54 -8.18 -33.51 -6.58
C ALA A 54 -8.61 -32.45 -5.55
N ASP A 55 -9.88 -31.99 -5.62
CA ASP A 55 -10.44 -31.00 -4.69
C ASP A 55 -10.64 -31.55 -3.26
N GLN A 56 -10.58 -32.88 -3.10
CA GLN A 56 -10.60 -33.57 -1.81
C GLN A 56 -9.27 -33.47 -1.05
N VAL A 57 -8.22 -32.94 -1.69
CA VAL A 57 -6.95 -32.58 -1.06
C VAL A 57 -7.00 -31.13 -0.60
N VAL A 58 -6.99 -30.94 0.72
CA VAL A 58 -7.11 -29.63 1.37
C VAL A 58 -5.78 -29.27 2.04
N LEU A 59 -5.16 -28.17 1.60
CA LEU A 59 -3.79 -27.81 1.98
C LEU A 59 -3.76 -26.48 2.75
N GLY A 60 -3.11 -26.46 3.92
CA GLY A 60 -2.86 -25.26 4.71
C GLY A 60 -1.41 -24.81 4.58
N ILE A 61 -1.21 -23.56 4.16
CA ILE A 61 0.13 -22.97 3.97
C ILE A 61 0.15 -21.50 4.41
N GLU A 62 1.26 -21.02 4.95
CA GLU A 62 1.38 -19.64 5.44
C GLU A 62 1.63 -18.58 4.34
N THR A 63 1.77 -19.00 3.08
CA THR A 63 1.92 -18.12 1.91
C THR A 63 0.77 -18.28 0.93
N ASP A 64 0.30 -17.17 0.37
CA ASP A 64 -0.74 -17.15 -0.67
C ASP A 64 -0.15 -16.97 -2.08
N ARG A 65 1.18 -17.11 -2.22
CA ARG A 65 1.95 -16.78 -3.42
C ARG A 65 3.11 -17.73 -3.66
N GLY A 66 3.58 -17.71 -4.90
CA GLY A 66 4.80 -18.40 -5.34
C GLY A 66 4.47 -19.52 -6.34
N PRO A 67 5.45 -19.95 -7.13
CA PRO A 67 5.27 -21.02 -8.11
C PRO A 67 4.72 -22.31 -7.48
N TRP A 68 5.17 -22.67 -6.27
CA TRP A 68 4.69 -23.82 -5.52
C TRP A 68 3.17 -23.80 -5.31
N VAL A 69 2.66 -22.72 -4.69
CA VAL A 69 1.23 -22.54 -4.43
C VAL A 69 0.41 -22.56 -5.72
N GLN A 70 0.91 -21.91 -6.77
CA GLN A 70 0.23 -21.91 -8.07
C GLN A 70 0.18 -23.31 -8.71
N ALA A 71 1.23 -24.12 -8.53
CA ALA A 71 1.25 -25.48 -9.03
C ALA A 71 0.28 -26.39 -8.27
N LEU A 72 0.16 -26.24 -6.95
CA LEU A 72 -0.84 -26.94 -6.14
C LEU A 72 -2.27 -26.61 -6.60
N ILE A 73 -2.55 -25.34 -6.85
CA ILE A 73 -3.85 -24.89 -7.37
C ILE A 73 -4.10 -25.46 -8.77
N ALA A 74 -3.09 -25.41 -9.64
CA ALA A 74 -3.18 -25.96 -11.00
C ALA A 74 -3.40 -27.49 -11.02
N ALA A 75 -2.92 -28.19 -9.99
CA ALA A 75 -3.18 -29.61 -9.78
C ALA A 75 -4.59 -29.91 -9.25
N GLY A 76 -5.41 -28.89 -8.97
CA GLY A 76 -6.78 -29.03 -8.49
C GLY A 76 -6.94 -29.07 -6.98
N TYR A 77 -5.86 -28.87 -6.21
CA TYR A 77 -5.93 -28.90 -4.74
C TYR A 77 -6.60 -27.66 -4.16
N THR A 78 -7.31 -27.85 -3.04
CA THR A 78 -7.93 -26.76 -2.29
C THR A 78 -6.91 -26.15 -1.33
N VAL A 79 -6.25 -25.07 -1.73
CA VAL A 79 -5.21 -24.41 -0.92
C VAL A 79 -5.79 -23.26 -0.07
N HIS A 80 -5.58 -23.30 1.25
CA HIS A 80 -5.92 -22.24 2.19
C HIS A 80 -4.67 -21.48 2.64
N ALA A 81 -4.70 -20.15 2.49
CA ALA A 81 -3.68 -19.28 3.06
C ALA A 81 -3.96 -19.01 4.53
N VAL A 82 -3.07 -19.50 5.39
CA VAL A 82 -3.12 -19.34 6.83
C VAL A 82 -2.31 -18.11 7.24
N ASN A 83 -2.87 -17.26 8.11
CA ASN A 83 -2.11 -16.14 8.64
C ASN A 83 -1.10 -16.65 9.70
N PRO A 84 0.19 -16.29 9.64
CA PRO A 84 1.19 -16.78 10.60
C PRO A 84 0.86 -16.47 12.07
N LEU A 85 0.18 -15.35 12.34
CA LEU A 85 -0.27 -15.02 13.70
C LEU A 85 -1.44 -15.91 14.16
N GLN A 86 -2.32 -16.32 13.23
CA GLN A 86 -3.39 -17.28 13.54
C GLN A 86 -2.81 -18.66 13.78
N ALA A 87 -1.88 -19.14 12.94
CA ALA A 87 -1.17 -20.40 13.15
C ALA A 87 -0.43 -20.41 14.50
N ALA A 88 0.27 -19.31 14.83
CA ALA A 88 0.94 -19.18 16.11
C ALA A 88 0.00 -19.26 17.32
N ARG A 89 -1.16 -18.60 17.27
CA ARG A 89 -2.18 -18.67 18.32
C ARG A 89 -2.86 -20.04 18.39
N TYR A 90 -3.01 -20.71 17.25
CA TYR A 90 -3.54 -22.07 17.20
C TYR A 90 -2.55 -23.04 17.86
N ARG A 91 -1.25 -22.90 17.59
CA ARG A 91 -0.19 -23.68 18.24
C ARG A 91 -0.23 -23.58 19.76
N GLU A 92 -0.47 -22.39 20.31
CA GLU A 92 -0.61 -22.16 21.75
C GLU A 92 -1.78 -22.95 22.38
N ARG A 93 -2.77 -23.40 21.60
CA ARG A 93 -3.84 -24.29 22.06
C ARG A 93 -3.35 -25.70 22.37
N HIS A 94 -2.34 -26.18 21.62
CA HIS A 94 -1.84 -27.56 21.68
C HIS A 94 -0.59 -27.70 22.54
N ALA A 95 0.21 -26.62 22.70
CA ALA A 95 1.43 -26.64 23.50
C ALA A 95 1.53 -25.41 24.41
N THR A 96 1.44 -25.63 25.73
CA THR A 96 1.60 -24.59 26.76
C THR A 96 3.06 -24.32 27.13
N SER A 97 4.00 -25.18 26.69
CA SER A 97 5.43 -25.10 27.04
C SER A 97 6.21 -24.04 26.25
N GLY A 98 5.62 -23.46 25.20
CA GLY A 98 6.28 -22.46 24.34
C GLY A 98 7.44 -23.01 23.50
N ALA A 99 7.69 -24.32 23.53
CA ALA A 99 8.74 -24.94 22.73
C ALA A 99 8.33 -24.95 21.25
N LYS A 100 9.06 -24.19 20.43
CA LYS A 100 8.98 -24.29 18.98
C LYS A 100 9.73 -25.55 18.54
N SER A 101 9.03 -26.50 17.94
CA SER A 101 9.66 -27.56 17.16
C SER A 101 9.15 -27.43 15.73
N ASP A 102 10.05 -27.25 14.76
CA ASP A 102 9.72 -27.21 13.32
C ASP A 102 8.78 -28.37 12.87
N PRO A 103 8.87 -29.60 13.42
CA PRO A 103 7.84 -30.63 13.26
C PRO A 103 6.38 -30.28 13.52
N GLY A 104 6.12 -29.39 14.46
CA GLY A 104 4.77 -29.07 14.91
C GLY A 104 4.07 -28.08 14.00
N ASP A 105 4.81 -27.33 13.18
CA ASP A 105 4.25 -26.24 12.38
C ASP A 105 3.44 -26.80 11.20
N ALA A 106 3.95 -27.81 10.49
CA ALA A 106 3.19 -28.55 9.49
C ALA A 106 1.94 -29.23 10.08
N HIS A 107 2.06 -29.88 11.23
CA HIS A 107 0.91 -30.50 11.91
C HIS A 107 -0.18 -29.46 12.26
N VAL A 108 0.21 -28.31 12.82
CA VAL A 108 -0.71 -27.21 13.15
C VAL A 108 -1.46 -26.73 11.91
N LEU A 109 -0.77 -26.58 10.77
CA LEU A 109 -1.41 -26.16 9.53
C LEU A 109 -2.40 -27.20 9.00
N ALA A 110 -2.05 -28.50 9.07
CA ALA A 110 -2.92 -29.60 8.67
C ALA A 110 -4.20 -29.66 9.53
N GLU A 111 -4.05 -29.59 10.86
CA GLU A 111 -5.16 -29.56 11.81
C GLU A 111 -6.06 -28.33 11.63
N LEU A 112 -5.45 -27.17 11.38
CA LEU A 112 -6.18 -25.92 11.18
C LEU A 112 -7.08 -26.00 9.93
N VAL A 113 -6.61 -26.55 8.82
CA VAL A 113 -7.48 -26.73 7.64
C VAL A 113 -8.47 -27.90 7.81
N ARG A 114 -8.13 -28.92 8.60
CA ARG A 114 -9.06 -30.01 8.92
C ARG A 114 -10.25 -29.53 9.74
N LEU A 115 -9.98 -28.77 10.81
CA LEU A 115 -10.98 -28.38 11.80
C LEU A 115 -11.61 -27.01 11.55
N ASP A 116 -10.84 -26.04 11.04
CA ASP A 116 -11.22 -24.62 11.04
C ASP A 116 -11.19 -23.95 9.66
N ARG A 117 -11.01 -24.70 8.55
CA ARG A 117 -10.91 -24.14 7.18
C ARG A 117 -11.99 -23.14 6.78
N ALA A 118 -13.22 -23.25 7.30
CA ALA A 118 -14.31 -22.31 7.03
C ALA A 118 -13.98 -20.87 7.46
N HIS A 119 -13.02 -20.69 8.38
CA HIS A 119 -12.52 -19.39 8.82
C HIS A 119 -11.30 -18.89 8.04
N HIS A 120 -10.79 -19.68 7.09
CA HIS A 120 -9.60 -19.41 6.30
C HIS A 120 -9.92 -19.24 4.82
N ARG A 121 -9.21 -18.33 4.17
CA ARG A 121 -9.45 -17.98 2.76
C ARG A 121 -8.74 -18.96 1.84
N THR A 122 -9.45 -19.46 0.83
CA THR A 122 -8.86 -20.22 -0.28
C THR A 122 -8.01 -19.29 -1.16
N VAL A 123 -6.84 -19.76 -1.61
CA VAL A 123 -5.88 -18.96 -2.39
C VAL A 123 -6.34 -18.75 -3.83
N ALA A 124 -6.97 -19.77 -4.42
CA ALA A 124 -7.44 -19.76 -5.80
C ALA A 124 -8.73 -18.94 -5.96
N GLY A 125 -8.74 -18.03 -6.94
CA GLY A 125 -9.95 -17.32 -7.34
C GLY A 125 -9.70 -16.09 -8.21
N ASP A 126 -8.54 -15.43 -8.08
CA ASP A 126 -8.24 -14.26 -8.90
C ASP A 126 -7.87 -14.68 -10.32
N SER A 127 -8.28 -13.89 -11.32
CA SER A 127 -7.87 -14.12 -12.70
C SER A 127 -6.38 -13.84 -12.91
N ALA A 128 -5.81 -14.42 -13.97
CA ALA A 128 -4.45 -14.12 -14.40
C ALA A 128 -4.24 -12.62 -14.69
N ILE A 129 -5.29 -11.90 -15.12
CA ILE A 129 -5.23 -10.45 -15.36
C ILE A 129 -5.11 -9.70 -14.02
N ALA A 130 -5.89 -10.08 -13.00
CA ALA A 130 -5.81 -9.47 -11.68
C ALA A 130 -4.45 -9.73 -11.00
N GLU A 131 -3.92 -10.96 -11.10
CA GLU A 131 -2.58 -11.28 -10.58
C GLU A 131 -1.47 -10.51 -11.33
N HIS A 132 -1.57 -10.36 -12.65
CA HIS A 132 -0.66 -9.51 -13.43
C HIS A 132 -0.67 -8.05 -12.94
N VAL A 133 -1.86 -7.45 -12.77
CA VAL A 133 -2.02 -6.08 -12.24
C VAL A 133 -1.43 -5.98 -10.82
N LYS A 134 -1.62 -7.01 -10.00
CA LYS A 134 -1.11 -7.06 -8.62
C LYS A 134 0.41 -7.09 -8.53
N VAL A 135 1.07 -7.87 -9.39
CA VAL A 135 2.54 -7.88 -9.45
C VAL A 135 3.07 -6.50 -9.84
N LEU A 136 2.51 -5.90 -10.91
CA LEU A 136 2.94 -4.59 -11.40
C LEU A 136 2.69 -3.47 -10.38
N THR A 137 1.48 -3.38 -9.82
CA THR A 137 1.11 -2.33 -8.87
C THR A 137 1.93 -2.40 -7.59
N ARG A 138 2.20 -3.61 -7.07
CA ARG A 138 3.06 -3.79 -5.89
C ARG A 138 4.50 -3.41 -6.17
N THR A 139 5.02 -3.75 -7.34
CA THR A 139 6.39 -3.39 -7.76
C THR A 139 6.50 -1.87 -7.90
N HIS A 140 5.57 -1.24 -8.62
CA HIS A 140 5.47 0.20 -8.80
C HIS A 140 5.40 0.95 -7.45
N GLN A 141 4.50 0.55 -6.55
CA GLN A 141 4.39 1.18 -5.22
C GLN A 141 5.65 0.97 -4.36
N SER A 142 6.29 -0.20 -4.46
CA SER A 142 7.52 -0.49 -3.72
C SER A 142 8.71 0.35 -4.23
N MET A 143 8.77 0.63 -5.54
CA MET A 143 9.76 1.56 -6.10
C MET A 143 9.53 2.99 -5.61
N ILE A 144 8.28 3.48 -5.58
CA ILE A 144 7.95 4.80 -5.02
C ILE A 144 8.41 4.91 -3.56
N TRP A 145 8.10 3.91 -2.74
CA TRP A 145 8.54 3.90 -1.34
C TRP A 145 10.06 3.83 -1.20
N SER A 146 10.74 3.15 -2.13
CA SER A 146 12.20 3.06 -2.13
C SER A 146 12.83 4.39 -2.53
N ARG A 147 12.30 5.07 -3.55
CA ARG A 147 12.67 6.44 -3.91
C ARG A 147 12.55 7.37 -2.71
N GLN A 148 11.41 7.37 -2.03
CA GLN A 148 11.20 8.21 -0.84
C GLN A 148 12.24 7.95 0.26
N ARG A 149 12.62 6.69 0.50
CA ARG A 149 13.68 6.36 1.45
C ARG A 149 15.03 6.95 1.03
N GLN A 150 15.39 6.85 -0.25
CA GLN A 150 16.63 7.44 -0.76
C GLN A 150 16.60 8.97 -0.74
N THR A 151 15.46 9.60 -1.06
CA THR A 151 15.28 11.05 -0.96
C THR A 151 15.46 11.54 0.48
N ASN A 152 14.94 10.78 1.46
CA ASN A 152 15.14 11.09 2.89
C ASN A 152 16.61 10.93 3.31
N ALA A 153 17.31 9.91 2.79
CA ALA A 153 18.75 9.73 3.02
C ALA A 153 19.55 10.91 2.42
N LEU A 154 19.24 11.31 1.19
CA LEU A 154 19.83 12.47 0.52
C LEU A 154 19.61 13.75 1.34
N ARG A 155 18.36 14.00 1.76
CA ARG A 155 18.02 15.13 2.64
C ARG A 155 18.87 15.11 3.91
N SER A 156 19.01 13.95 4.56
CA SER A 156 19.81 13.82 5.78
C SER A 156 21.27 14.18 5.53
N MET A 157 21.87 13.72 4.42
CA MET A 157 23.25 14.07 4.07
C MET A 157 23.40 15.56 3.81
N LEU A 158 22.52 16.15 2.98
CA LEU A 158 22.58 17.58 2.65
C LEU A 158 22.44 18.48 3.88
N ARG A 159 21.72 18.06 4.93
CA ARG A 159 21.62 18.81 6.18
C ARG A 159 22.96 18.95 6.91
N GLU A 160 23.83 17.95 6.81
CA GLU A 160 25.12 17.91 7.52
C GLU A 160 26.18 18.80 6.85
N PHE A 161 26.21 18.87 5.51
CA PHE A 161 27.32 19.55 4.81
C PHE A 161 26.91 20.51 3.69
N TYR A 162 25.65 20.51 3.24
CA TYR A 162 25.21 21.34 2.13
C TYR A 162 23.81 21.97 2.30
N PRO A 163 23.60 22.80 3.35
CA PRO A 163 22.29 23.42 3.61
C PRO A 163 21.75 24.31 2.48
N GLY A 164 22.62 24.94 1.69
CA GLY A 164 22.23 25.78 0.55
C GLY A 164 21.46 25.01 -0.53
N ALA A 165 21.74 23.72 -0.71
CA ALA A 165 20.94 22.86 -1.58
C ALA A 165 19.51 22.67 -1.04
N LEU A 166 19.35 22.51 0.28
CA LEU A 166 18.03 22.41 0.91
C LEU A 166 17.28 23.74 0.86
N ALA A 167 17.96 24.88 0.94
CA ALA A 167 17.34 26.17 0.69
C ALA A 167 16.87 26.32 -0.77
N ALA A 168 17.62 25.75 -1.73
CA ALA A 168 17.28 25.80 -3.15
C ALA A 168 16.09 24.92 -3.53
N PHE A 169 15.95 23.73 -2.92
CA PHE A 169 14.98 22.71 -3.35
C PHE A 169 13.95 22.30 -2.29
N ALA A 170 14.12 22.74 -1.04
CA ALA A 170 13.26 22.39 0.09
C ALA A 170 13.06 20.87 0.23
N ASP A 171 11.83 20.40 0.05
CA ASP A 171 11.46 18.98 0.13
C ASP A 171 11.41 18.29 -1.26
N ASP A 172 11.55 19.03 -2.36
CA ASP A 172 11.46 18.53 -3.74
C ASP A 172 12.82 18.01 -4.26
N LEU A 173 13.46 17.12 -3.50
CA LEU A 173 14.81 16.61 -3.80
C LEU A 173 14.83 15.46 -4.81
N ASP A 174 13.70 14.81 -5.04
CA ASP A 174 13.49 13.86 -6.15
C ASP A 174 12.88 14.54 -7.39
N GLY A 175 12.65 15.85 -7.34
CA GLY A 175 12.23 16.66 -8.47
C GLY A 175 13.31 16.76 -9.55
N ARG A 176 12.87 16.79 -10.82
CA ARG A 176 13.75 16.85 -12.01
C ARG A 176 14.80 17.97 -11.94
N ASP A 177 14.43 19.12 -11.39
CA ASP A 177 15.34 20.27 -11.28
C ASP A 177 16.41 20.03 -10.21
N ALA A 178 16.02 19.53 -9.04
CA ALA A 178 16.94 19.22 -7.95
C ALA A 178 17.95 18.16 -8.39
N LEU A 179 17.49 17.08 -9.01
CA LEU A 179 18.36 16.02 -9.51
C LEU A 179 19.32 16.54 -10.60
N ALA A 180 18.84 17.35 -11.55
CA ALA A 180 19.67 17.90 -12.61
C ALA A 180 20.78 18.83 -12.07
N ILE A 181 20.46 19.65 -11.06
CA ILE A 181 21.43 20.58 -10.47
C ILE A 181 22.39 19.85 -9.53
N LEU A 182 21.90 18.96 -8.66
CA LEU A 182 22.76 18.20 -7.75
C LEU A 182 23.67 17.20 -8.47
N ALA A 183 23.29 16.74 -9.66
CA ALA A 183 24.16 15.91 -10.50
C ALA A 183 25.42 16.67 -10.96
N ILE A 184 25.31 17.97 -11.26
CA ILE A 184 26.45 18.81 -11.70
C ILE A 184 27.11 19.59 -10.55
N ALA A 185 26.40 19.77 -9.45
CA ALA A 185 26.87 20.46 -8.25
C ALA A 185 26.51 19.68 -6.97
N PRO A 186 27.19 18.56 -6.70
CA PRO A 186 26.92 17.71 -5.53
C PRO A 186 27.54 18.23 -4.22
N SER A 187 28.25 19.38 -4.25
CA SER A 187 28.94 19.96 -3.09
C SER A 187 28.73 21.47 -2.99
N PRO A 188 28.87 22.06 -1.78
CA PRO A 188 28.80 23.50 -1.56
C PRO A 188 29.66 24.31 -2.54
N GLU A 189 30.90 23.86 -2.74
CA GLU A 189 31.87 24.52 -3.60
C GLU A 189 31.46 24.48 -5.07
N ALA A 190 30.97 23.32 -5.54
CA ALA A 190 30.48 23.16 -6.89
C ALA A 190 29.24 24.03 -7.14
N GLY A 191 28.31 24.11 -6.18
CA GLY A 191 27.13 24.96 -6.28
C GLY A 191 27.46 26.44 -6.33
N ARG A 192 28.40 26.90 -5.50
CA ARG A 192 28.86 28.30 -5.51
C ARG A 192 29.42 28.72 -6.87
N ARG A 193 30.09 27.79 -7.56
CA ARG A 193 30.66 28.02 -8.90
C ARG A 193 29.65 28.02 -10.05
N LEU A 194 28.44 27.49 -9.86
CA LEU A 194 27.47 27.43 -10.96
C LEU A 194 27.10 28.83 -11.46
N SER A 195 27.20 29.03 -12.78
CA SER A 195 26.71 30.23 -13.46
C SER A 195 25.20 30.13 -13.72
N LEU A 196 24.52 31.28 -13.88
CA LEU A 196 23.11 31.31 -14.28
C LEU A 196 22.88 30.58 -15.61
N SER A 197 23.78 30.75 -16.58
CA SER A 197 23.70 30.07 -17.87
C SER A 197 23.75 28.55 -17.74
N THR A 198 24.62 28.02 -16.87
CA THR A 198 24.74 26.59 -16.62
C THR A 198 23.49 26.03 -15.93
N ILE A 199 22.97 26.75 -14.92
CA ILE A 199 21.74 26.36 -14.21
C ILE A 199 20.56 26.35 -15.20
N THR A 200 20.36 27.43 -15.96
CA THR A 200 19.29 27.52 -16.96
C THR A 200 19.37 26.41 -18.00
N ALA A 201 20.57 26.07 -18.48
CA ALA A 201 20.77 24.97 -19.41
C ALA A 201 20.44 23.61 -18.80
N ALA A 202 20.83 23.36 -17.54
CA ALA A 202 20.50 22.13 -16.83
C ALA A 202 18.99 21.98 -16.61
N LEU A 203 18.31 23.05 -16.15
CA LEU A 203 16.85 23.06 -15.98
C LEU A 203 16.10 22.82 -17.29
N ARG A 204 16.56 23.44 -18.38
CA ARG A 204 15.97 23.24 -19.72
C ARG A 204 16.14 21.79 -20.18
N ARG A 205 17.32 21.19 -20.00
CA ARG A 205 17.56 19.77 -20.31
C ARG A 205 16.70 18.84 -19.47
N ALA A 206 16.44 19.20 -18.21
CA ALA A 206 15.52 18.49 -17.32
C ALA A 206 14.02 18.68 -17.69
N GLY A 207 13.71 19.44 -18.75
CA GLY A 207 12.35 19.62 -19.25
C GLY A 207 11.59 20.81 -18.65
N ARG A 208 12.25 21.71 -17.91
CA ARG A 208 11.59 22.97 -17.49
C ARG A 208 11.44 23.91 -18.69
N GLN A 209 10.20 24.35 -18.92
CA GLN A 209 9.85 25.28 -20.00
C GLN A 209 9.51 26.69 -19.49
N ARG A 210 8.92 26.79 -18.28
CA ARG A 210 8.42 28.06 -17.71
C ARG A 210 9.26 28.52 -16.52
N ASN A 211 9.30 29.84 -16.34
CA ASN A 211 10.01 30.51 -15.24
C ASN A 211 11.49 30.13 -15.13
N LEU A 212 12.15 29.79 -16.24
CA LEU A 212 13.53 29.30 -16.27
C LEU A 212 14.49 30.27 -15.59
N GLN A 213 14.48 31.54 -16.03
CA GLN A 213 15.39 32.56 -15.53
C GLN A 213 15.19 32.83 -14.04
N ALA A 214 13.95 33.13 -13.63
CA ALA A 214 13.61 33.37 -12.22
C ALA A 214 13.93 32.16 -11.32
N THR A 215 13.71 30.94 -11.81
CA THR A 215 14.06 29.72 -11.07
C THR A 215 15.58 29.56 -10.95
N ALA A 216 16.33 29.83 -12.02
CA ALA A 216 17.78 29.74 -12.03
C ALA A 216 18.41 30.77 -11.07
N GLU A 217 17.92 32.00 -11.07
CA GLU A 217 18.34 33.07 -10.15
C GLU A 217 18.09 32.69 -8.69
N ARG A 218 16.89 32.20 -8.38
CA ARG A 218 16.53 31.72 -7.03
C ARG A 218 17.44 30.57 -6.58
N ILE A 219 17.70 29.59 -7.46
CA ILE A 219 18.60 28.47 -7.15
C ILE A 219 20.02 29.00 -6.91
N GLN A 220 20.57 29.81 -7.83
CA GLN A 220 21.93 30.32 -7.69
C GLN A 220 22.12 31.12 -6.39
N ALA A 221 21.16 32.00 -6.08
CA ALA A 221 21.19 32.78 -4.85
C ALA A 221 21.22 31.87 -3.61
N ALA A 222 20.38 30.83 -3.56
CA ALA A 222 20.37 29.87 -2.46
C ALA A 222 21.67 29.05 -2.36
N LEU A 223 22.25 28.61 -3.49
CA LEU A 223 23.50 27.85 -3.51
C LEU A 223 24.73 28.70 -3.13
N ARG A 224 24.66 30.02 -3.32
CA ARG A 224 25.73 30.98 -2.99
C ARG A 224 25.58 31.65 -1.63
N ALA A 225 24.43 31.49 -0.97
CA ALA A 225 24.21 32.05 0.34
C ALA A 225 25.28 31.57 1.35
N PRO A 226 25.69 32.42 2.31
CA PRO A 226 26.53 31.99 3.41
C PRO A 226 25.91 30.81 4.14
N GLN A 227 26.71 29.79 4.44
CA GLN A 227 26.29 28.57 5.11
C GLN A 227 27.43 28.05 5.98
N LEU A 228 27.10 27.34 7.05
CA LEU A 228 28.10 26.68 7.89
C LEU A 228 28.84 25.62 7.07
N GLU A 229 30.17 25.61 7.18
CA GLU A 229 31.01 24.68 6.45
C GLU A 229 31.20 23.39 7.25
N ALA A 230 31.09 22.25 6.58
CA ALA A 230 31.45 20.97 7.18
C ALA A 230 32.98 20.85 7.31
N HIS A 231 33.40 19.93 8.18
CA HIS A 231 34.81 19.65 8.37
C HIS A 231 35.47 19.23 7.03
N PRO A 232 36.60 19.84 6.60
CA PRO A 232 37.18 19.59 5.28
C PRO A 232 37.46 18.11 4.98
N GLY A 233 37.86 17.34 6.00
CA GLY A 233 38.16 15.90 5.88
C GLY A 233 36.97 15.00 5.51
N VAL A 234 35.73 15.47 5.58
CA VAL A 234 34.53 14.67 5.25
C VAL A 234 33.79 15.14 4.00
N VAL A 235 34.14 16.32 3.45
CA VAL A 235 33.43 16.92 2.31
C VAL A 235 33.46 16.03 1.07
N SER A 236 34.61 15.42 0.76
CA SER A 236 34.75 14.52 -0.39
C SER A 236 33.87 13.26 -0.26
N ALA A 237 33.79 12.69 0.95
CA ALA A 237 32.95 11.53 1.25
C ALA A 237 31.46 11.86 1.11
N TYR A 238 31.00 12.96 1.69
CA TYR A 238 29.62 13.43 1.53
C TYR A 238 29.28 13.72 0.07
N THR A 239 30.20 14.35 -0.67
CA THR A 239 30.02 14.64 -2.10
C THR A 239 29.84 13.35 -2.91
N ALA A 240 30.65 12.33 -2.66
CA ALA A 240 30.51 11.03 -3.33
C ALA A 240 29.18 10.34 -2.98
N ALA A 241 28.75 10.41 -1.72
CA ALA A 241 27.46 9.88 -1.28
C ALA A 241 26.28 10.59 -1.96
N VAL A 242 26.29 11.93 -2.03
CA VAL A 242 25.26 12.73 -2.71
C VAL A 242 25.19 12.37 -4.20
N ARG A 243 26.33 12.29 -4.91
CA ARG A 243 26.34 11.88 -6.32
C ARG A 243 25.69 10.52 -6.53
N SER A 244 26.01 9.56 -5.66
CA SER A 244 25.47 8.20 -5.74
C SER A 244 23.96 8.18 -5.50
N LEU A 245 23.49 8.87 -4.46
CA LEU A 245 22.06 8.97 -4.15
C LEU A 245 21.27 9.68 -5.25
N VAL A 246 21.80 10.77 -5.81
CA VAL A 246 21.17 11.50 -6.93
C VAL A 246 21.02 10.59 -8.15
N ALA A 247 22.05 9.82 -8.50
CA ALA A 247 21.98 8.87 -9.62
C ALA A 247 20.90 7.79 -9.38
N VAL A 248 20.88 7.18 -8.20
CA VAL A 248 19.90 6.15 -7.83
C VAL A 248 18.47 6.71 -7.81
N ILE A 249 18.26 7.90 -7.25
CA ILE A 249 16.95 8.56 -7.23
C ILE A 249 16.49 8.87 -8.65
N GLY A 250 17.40 9.37 -9.51
CA GLY A 250 17.13 9.61 -10.92
C GLY A 250 16.64 8.35 -11.65
N GLU A 251 17.30 7.22 -11.43
CA GLU A 251 16.87 5.95 -12.01
C GLU A 251 15.51 5.50 -11.48
N PHE A 252 15.24 5.66 -10.17
CA PHE A 252 13.91 5.39 -9.63
C PHE A 252 12.84 6.25 -10.30
N VAL A 253 13.08 7.54 -10.54
CA VAL A 253 12.11 8.42 -11.22
C VAL A 253 11.76 7.88 -12.61
N VAL A 254 12.76 7.44 -13.38
CA VAL A 254 12.55 6.85 -14.72
C VAL A 254 11.76 5.54 -14.64
N GLN A 255 12.21 4.60 -13.83
CA GLN A 255 11.60 3.26 -13.74
C GLN A 255 10.19 3.28 -13.14
N ILE A 256 9.89 4.25 -12.28
CA ILE A 256 8.53 4.46 -11.77
C ILE A 256 7.57 4.81 -12.90
N GLU A 257 7.95 5.69 -13.84
CA GLU A 257 7.08 6.03 -14.98
C GLU A 257 6.98 4.89 -15.99
N VAL A 258 8.04 4.09 -16.18
CA VAL A 258 7.97 2.86 -17.00
C VAL A 258 6.96 1.88 -16.41
N LEU A 259 7.08 1.56 -15.12
CA LEU A 259 6.13 0.67 -14.44
C LEU A 259 4.73 1.24 -14.36
N ARG A 260 4.59 2.57 -14.29
CA ARG A 260 3.28 3.23 -14.35
C ARG A 260 2.57 2.91 -15.66
N ALA A 261 3.25 3.04 -16.80
CA ALA A 261 2.66 2.72 -18.10
C ALA A 261 2.21 1.25 -18.17
N GLU A 262 3.03 0.33 -17.65
CA GLU A 262 2.67 -1.09 -17.55
C GLU A 262 1.46 -1.34 -16.65
N VAL A 263 1.39 -0.67 -15.49
CA VAL A 263 0.23 -0.73 -14.58
C VAL A 263 -1.03 -0.24 -15.28
N GLU A 264 -0.96 0.91 -15.96
CA GLU A 264 -2.10 1.51 -16.65
C GLU A 264 -2.60 0.61 -17.80
N ALA A 265 -1.68 0.07 -18.61
CA ALA A 265 -2.01 -0.86 -19.68
C ALA A 265 -2.57 -2.18 -19.15
N GLY A 266 -1.98 -2.74 -18.10
CA GLY A 266 -2.43 -3.97 -17.45
C GLY A 266 -3.83 -3.84 -16.87
N PHE A 267 -4.07 -2.75 -16.14
CA PHE A 267 -5.36 -2.47 -15.53
C PHE A 267 -6.45 -2.20 -16.57
N GLY A 268 -6.14 -1.48 -17.65
CA GLY A 268 -7.10 -1.18 -18.73
C GLY A 268 -7.64 -2.41 -19.46
N ARG A 269 -6.98 -3.57 -19.35
CA ARG A 269 -7.47 -4.84 -19.92
C ARG A 269 -8.43 -5.59 -19.00
N HIS A 270 -8.56 -5.19 -17.73
CA HIS A 270 -9.40 -5.90 -16.77
C HIS A 270 -10.89 -5.58 -17.00
N PRO A 271 -11.81 -6.57 -17.00
CA PRO A 271 -13.24 -6.35 -17.25
C PRO A 271 -13.88 -5.30 -16.33
N ASP A 272 -13.47 -5.27 -15.07
CA ASP A 272 -14.00 -4.32 -14.08
C ASP A 272 -13.32 -2.93 -14.09
N ALA A 273 -12.40 -2.64 -15.01
CA ALA A 273 -11.63 -1.40 -14.98
C ALA A 273 -12.53 -0.15 -14.98
N GLU A 274 -13.57 -0.14 -15.82
CA GLU A 274 -14.54 0.96 -15.89
C GLU A 274 -15.34 1.13 -14.57
N ILE A 275 -15.61 0.03 -13.86
CA ILE A 275 -16.29 0.07 -12.56
C ILE A 275 -15.43 0.83 -11.55
N TYR A 276 -14.14 0.52 -11.48
CA TYR A 276 -13.22 1.25 -10.60
C TYR A 276 -13.07 2.71 -11.02
N LEU A 277 -12.88 3.00 -12.32
CA LEU A 277 -12.72 4.37 -12.83
C LEU A 277 -13.97 5.24 -12.66
N SER A 278 -15.16 4.64 -12.53
CA SER A 278 -16.41 5.36 -12.25
C SER A 278 -16.43 5.99 -10.84
N GLN A 279 -15.56 5.54 -9.93
CA GLN A 279 -15.52 6.04 -8.57
C GLN A 279 -14.76 7.38 -8.50
N PRO A 280 -15.20 8.34 -7.65
CA PRO A 280 -14.53 9.62 -7.51
C PRO A 280 -13.03 9.44 -7.23
N GLU A 281 -12.22 10.08 -8.08
CA GLU A 281 -10.76 10.17 -7.97
C GLU A 281 -10.01 8.84 -7.93
N LEU A 282 -10.66 7.76 -8.36
CA LEU A 282 -10.03 6.46 -8.51
C LEU A 282 -9.47 6.30 -9.93
N GLY A 283 -8.48 7.12 -10.28
CA GLY A 283 -7.80 7.05 -11.58
C GLY A 283 -6.99 5.75 -11.78
N LEU A 284 -6.46 5.53 -12.98
CA LEU A 284 -5.86 4.25 -13.41
C LEU A 284 -4.92 3.60 -12.38
N VAL A 285 -3.95 4.36 -11.83
CA VAL A 285 -2.99 3.81 -10.86
C VAL A 285 -3.65 3.44 -9.53
N LEU A 286 -4.56 4.28 -9.01
CA LEU A 286 -5.25 4.00 -7.74
C LEU A 286 -6.26 2.88 -7.91
N GLY A 287 -7.05 2.88 -8.99
CA GLY A 287 -7.97 1.81 -9.35
C GLY A 287 -7.26 0.46 -9.48
N ALA A 288 -6.13 0.42 -10.20
CA ALA A 288 -5.31 -0.76 -10.32
C ALA A 288 -4.82 -1.30 -8.96
N ARG A 289 -4.36 -0.42 -8.05
CA ARG A 289 -3.94 -0.82 -6.70
C ARG A 289 -5.08 -1.36 -5.85
N VAL A 290 -6.27 -0.76 -5.97
CA VAL A 290 -7.46 -1.20 -5.24
C VAL A 290 -7.92 -2.57 -5.76
N LEU A 291 -8.02 -2.75 -7.09
CA LEU A 291 -8.30 -4.03 -7.73
C LEU A 291 -7.28 -5.09 -7.30
N ALA A 292 -5.97 -4.80 -7.43
CA ALA A 292 -4.89 -5.73 -7.11
C ALA A 292 -4.94 -6.30 -5.69
N GLU A 293 -5.36 -5.49 -4.72
CA GLU A 293 -5.39 -5.92 -3.33
C GLU A 293 -6.72 -6.53 -2.91
N PHE A 294 -7.84 -6.12 -3.53
CA PHE A 294 -9.13 -6.79 -3.34
C PHE A 294 -9.21 -8.11 -4.10
N GLY A 295 -8.62 -8.20 -5.29
CA GLY A 295 -8.86 -9.26 -6.26
C GLY A 295 -10.17 -9.10 -7.02
N ASP A 296 -10.39 -10.04 -7.94
CA ASP A 296 -11.55 -10.13 -8.84
C ASP A 296 -12.35 -11.43 -8.66
N ASP A 297 -11.92 -12.32 -7.76
CA ASP A 297 -12.72 -13.48 -7.36
C ASP A 297 -14.07 -13.06 -6.73
N PRO A 298 -15.22 -13.44 -7.33
CA PRO A 298 -16.54 -13.07 -6.80
C PRO A 298 -16.86 -13.73 -5.46
N THR A 299 -16.20 -14.84 -5.12
CA THR A 299 -16.43 -15.62 -3.89
C THR A 299 -15.44 -15.33 -2.77
N ARG A 300 -14.43 -14.48 -3.03
CA ARG A 300 -13.36 -14.17 -2.07
C ARG A 300 -13.84 -13.59 -0.74
N TYR A 301 -14.94 -12.85 -0.75
CA TYR A 301 -15.52 -12.25 0.44
C TYR A 301 -16.92 -12.79 0.67
N ALA A 302 -17.15 -13.37 1.85
CA ALA A 302 -18.47 -13.87 2.25
C ALA A 302 -19.54 -12.77 2.24
N ASP A 303 -19.16 -11.53 2.60
CA ASP A 303 -20.04 -10.37 2.56
C ASP A 303 -19.25 -9.04 2.41
N VAL A 304 -19.99 -7.95 2.20
CA VAL A 304 -19.44 -6.59 2.11
C VAL A 304 -18.68 -6.19 3.38
N ARG A 305 -19.09 -6.72 4.55
CA ARG A 305 -18.44 -6.45 5.83
C ARG A 305 -17.05 -7.09 5.88
N GLY A 306 -16.88 -8.28 5.31
CA GLY A 306 -15.61 -8.98 5.13
C GLY A 306 -14.65 -8.17 4.27
N ARG A 307 -15.13 -7.65 3.13
CA ARG A 307 -14.35 -6.77 2.25
C ARG A 307 -13.92 -5.47 2.96
N LYS A 308 -14.82 -4.81 3.70
CA LYS A 308 -14.52 -3.60 4.49
C LYS A 308 -13.57 -3.86 5.66
N ASN A 309 -13.66 -5.04 6.28
CA ASN A 309 -12.74 -5.47 7.33
C ASN A 309 -11.33 -5.70 6.78
N TYR A 310 -11.23 -6.30 5.60
CA TYR A 310 -9.96 -6.58 4.93
C TYR A 310 -9.21 -5.30 4.53
N SER A 311 -9.91 -4.28 4.03
CA SER A 311 -9.31 -2.97 3.72
C SER A 311 -8.77 -2.22 4.94
N GLY A 312 -9.21 -2.63 6.14
CA GLY A 312 -8.83 -1.97 7.38
C GLY A 312 -9.43 -0.58 7.56
N MET A 313 -10.51 -0.29 6.83
CA MET A 313 -11.35 0.91 7.03
C MET A 313 -12.45 0.69 8.06
N ALA A 314 -12.78 -0.56 8.40
CA ALA A 314 -13.65 -0.86 9.53
C ALA A 314 -12.91 -0.59 10.87
N PRO A 315 -13.46 0.27 11.75
CA PRO A 315 -12.90 0.46 13.08
C PRO A 315 -13.07 -0.79 13.95
N ILE A 316 -12.23 -0.93 14.96
CA ILE A 316 -12.31 -1.98 15.98
C ILE A 316 -12.97 -1.38 17.21
N THR A 317 -14.15 -1.88 17.55
CA THR A 317 -14.77 -1.58 18.85
C THR A 317 -14.20 -2.52 19.90
N ARG A 318 -13.56 -1.98 20.94
CA ARG A 318 -13.24 -2.73 22.17
C ARG A 318 -14.24 -2.32 23.23
N ALA A 319 -15.04 -3.28 23.68
CA ALA A 319 -15.99 -3.08 24.75
C ALA A 319 -15.71 -4.05 25.91
N SER A 320 -15.72 -3.55 27.13
CA SER A 320 -15.91 -4.31 28.36
C SER A 320 -17.22 -3.85 29.02
N GLY A 321 -17.71 -4.58 30.02
CA GLY A 321 -18.99 -4.27 30.68
C GLY A 321 -19.15 -2.82 31.17
N THR A 322 -18.05 -2.06 31.34
CA THR A 322 -18.05 -0.67 31.80
C THR A 322 -17.43 0.34 30.84
N LYS A 323 -16.77 -0.10 29.75
CA LYS A 323 -16.04 0.81 28.84
C LYS A 323 -16.24 0.40 27.40
N ARG A 324 -16.46 1.39 26.53
CA ARG A 324 -16.51 1.21 25.08
C ARG A 324 -15.57 2.21 24.41
N ILE A 325 -14.61 1.70 23.65
CA ILE A 325 -13.71 2.52 22.83
C ILE A 325 -13.74 2.04 21.38
N VAL A 326 -13.63 2.98 20.44
CA VAL A 326 -13.55 2.71 19.00
C VAL A 326 -12.14 3.07 18.53
N LEU A 327 -11.42 2.09 18.00
CA LEU A 327 -10.01 2.18 17.63
C LEU A 327 -9.81 1.97 16.13
N ALA A 328 -8.78 2.59 15.57
CA ALA A 328 -8.35 2.29 14.21
C ALA A 328 -7.74 0.87 14.13
N ARG A 329 -7.97 0.19 13.00
CA ARG A 329 -7.32 -1.10 12.71
C ARG A 329 -5.89 -0.86 12.21
N PHE A 330 -4.89 -1.26 13.00
CA PHE A 330 -3.47 -1.15 12.62
C PHE A 330 -2.98 -2.36 11.83
N ALA A 331 -3.44 -3.56 12.17
CA ALA A 331 -3.18 -4.78 11.40
C ALA A 331 -4.11 -4.82 10.17
N ARG A 332 -3.60 -4.38 9.01
CA ARG A 332 -4.36 -4.30 7.76
C ARG A 332 -3.43 -4.40 6.54
N ASN A 333 -4.01 -4.63 5.37
CA ASN A 333 -3.28 -4.52 4.12
C ASN A 333 -2.84 -3.06 3.91
N ARG A 334 -1.54 -2.79 4.07
CA ARG A 334 -0.99 -1.42 4.01
C ARG A 334 -1.12 -0.80 2.62
N ARG A 335 -1.04 -1.59 1.55
CA ARG A 335 -1.12 -1.10 0.16
C ARG A 335 -2.54 -0.66 -0.18
N LEU A 336 -3.52 -1.49 0.18
CA LEU A 336 -4.93 -1.15 0.03
C LEU A 336 -5.31 0.07 0.87
N ALA A 337 -4.86 0.10 2.13
CA ALA A 337 -5.15 1.23 3.00
C ALA A 337 -4.52 2.54 2.52
N ASP A 338 -3.32 2.50 1.93
CA ASP A 338 -2.66 3.65 1.30
C ASP A 338 -3.45 4.14 0.08
N ALA A 339 -3.86 3.23 -0.81
CA ALA A 339 -4.64 3.57 -2.00
C ALA A 339 -5.99 4.19 -1.66
N LEU A 340 -6.73 3.61 -0.70
CA LEU A 340 -8.03 4.15 -0.26
C LEU A 340 -7.89 5.48 0.49
N TYR A 341 -6.80 5.67 1.25
CA TYR A 341 -6.51 6.95 1.89
C TYR A 341 -6.25 8.04 0.84
N LEU A 342 -5.46 7.74 -0.20
CA LEU A 342 -5.20 8.67 -1.29
C LEU A 342 -6.47 9.00 -2.06
N GLN A 343 -7.31 8.01 -2.36
CA GLN A 343 -8.61 8.22 -2.99
C GLN A 343 -9.48 9.16 -2.15
N ALA A 344 -9.60 8.92 -0.84
CA ALA A 344 -10.40 9.77 0.05
C ALA A 344 -9.86 11.21 0.08
N PHE A 345 -8.54 11.37 0.11
CA PHE A 345 -7.88 12.67 0.11
C PHE A 345 -8.14 13.46 -1.17
N THR A 346 -7.97 12.83 -2.34
CA THR A 346 -8.20 13.48 -3.64
C THR A 346 -9.69 13.71 -3.88
N ALA A 347 -10.57 12.82 -3.42
CA ALA A 347 -12.02 12.97 -3.55
C ALA A 347 -12.56 14.27 -2.92
N LEU A 348 -11.87 14.84 -1.93
CA LEU A 348 -12.26 16.13 -1.33
C LEU A 348 -12.29 17.29 -2.32
N THR A 349 -11.51 17.24 -3.39
CA THR A 349 -11.49 18.30 -4.42
C THR A 349 -12.48 18.06 -5.55
N ALA A 350 -12.85 16.81 -5.81
CA ALA A 350 -13.69 16.44 -6.95
C ALA A 350 -15.14 16.10 -6.58
N SER A 351 -15.41 15.76 -5.31
CA SER A 351 -16.74 15.42 -4.82
C SER A 351 -17.21 16.40 -3.75
N PRO A 352 -18.22 17.23 -4.04
CA PRO A 352 -18.83 18.12 -3.04
C PRO A 352 -19.41 17.34 -1.85
N GLY A 353 -19.92 16.12 -2.08
CA GLY A 353 -20.43 15.25 -1.02
C GLY A 353 -19.32 14.81 -0.05
N ALA A 354 -18.19 14.33 -0.59
CA ALA A 354 -17.04 13.94 0.21
C ALA A 354 -16.48 15.13 1.01
N ARG A 355 -16.43 16.31 0.39
CA ARG A 355 -16.01 17.55 1.07
C ARG A 355 -16.93 17.91 2.24
N THR A 356 -18.24 17.93 1.98
CA THR A 356 -19.26 18.23 3.00
C THR A 356 -19.16 17.27 4.18
N TYR A 357 -18.89 15.99 3.91
CA TYR A 357 -18.72 14.98 4.93
C TYR A 357 -17.46 15.21 5.80
N ASP A 358 -16.31 15.46 5.17
CA ASP A 358 -15.05 15.75 5.88
C ASP A 358 -15.20 17.00 6.75
N ASP A 359 -15.77 18.08 6.19
CA ASP A 359 -15.98 19.33 6.91
C ASP A 359 -16.87 19.15 8.15
N ARG A 360 -17.93 18.33 8.06
CA ARG A 360 -18.78 17.99 9.20
C ARG A 360 -17.99 17.28 10.31
N HIS A 361 -17.10 16.35 9.96
CA HIS A 361 -16.29 15.62 10.94
C HIS A 361 -15.24 16.53 11.58
N ARG A 362 -14.61 17.39 10.79
CA ARG A 362 -13.66 18.38 11.28
C ARG A 362 -14.33 19.40 12.21
N ALA A 363 -15.55 19.83 11.88
CA ALA A 363 -16.36 20.69 12.75
C ALA A 363 -16.71 20.00 14.09
N ALA A 364 -16.86 18.67 14.09
CA ALA A 364 -17.05 17.86 15.29
C ALA A 364 -15.74 17.56 16.07
N GLY A 365 -14.61 18.16 15.69
CA GLY A 365 -13.32 18.03 16.38
C GLY A 365 -12.44 16.87 15.89
N ALA A 366 -12.81 16.18 14.80
CA ALA A 366 -11.95 15.16 14.21
C ALA A 366 -10.68 15.79 13.62
N THR A 367 -9.54 15.16 13.86
CA THR A 367 -8.30 15.48 13.13
C THR A 367 -8.47 15.19 11.64
N HIS A 368 -7.66 15.82 10.78
CA HIS A 368 -7.69 15.60 9.34
C HIS A 368 -7.66 14.11 8.95
N HIS A 369 -6.77 13.32 9.58
CA HIS A 369 -6.69 11.90 9.27
C HIS A 369 -7.82 11.06 9.86
N GLN A 370 -8.53 11.55 10.88
CA GLN A 370 -9.74 10.89 11.39
C GLN A 370 -10.90 11.14 10.43
N ALA A 371 -11.12 12.39 10.03
CA ALA A 371 -12.19 12.77 9.10
C ALA A 371 -12.09 12.01 7.76
N LEU A 372 -10.88 11.90 7.19
CA LEU A 372 -10.63 11.14 5.95
C LEU A 372 -10.85 9.61 6.06
N ARG A 373 -10.82 9.05 7.27
CA ARG A 373 -10.92 7.59 7.48
C ARG A 373 -12.34 7.14 7.78
N GLU A 374 -13.24 8.06 8.11
CA GLU A 374 -14.62 7.71 8.37
C GLU A 374 -15.39 7.67 7.05
N PRO A 375 -16.03 6.53 6.71
CA PRO A 375 -16.82 6.45 5.49
C PRO A 375 -18.13 7.22 5.64
N ASP A 376 -18.51 7.97 4.60
CA ASP A 376 -19.80 8.66 4.48
C ASP A 376 -20.98 7.71 4.82
N PRO A 377 -21.95 8.06 5.69
CA PRO A 377 -23.13 7.28 5.98
C PRO A 377 -24.05 7.06 4.76
N VAL A 378 -23.86 7.75 3.63
CA VAL A 378 -24.51 7.41 2.35
C VAL A 378 -24.03 6.04 1.80
N SER A 379 -22.92 5.50 2.32
CA SER A 379 -22.48 4.12 2.08
C SER A 379 -23.12 3.07 3.02
N ARG A 380 -24.15 3.43 3.81
CA ARG A 380 -25.04 2.44 4.43
C ARG A 380 -25.94 1.84 3.35
N THR A 381 -25.52 0.70 2.81
CA THR A 381 -26.26 -0.21 1.94
C THR A 381 -27.76 -0.28 2.27
N PRO A 382 -28.68 -0.02 1.32
CA PRO A 382 -30.02 -0.54 1.39
C PRO A 382 -29.97 -2.07 1.23
N ASP A 383 -30.86 -2.74 1.95
CA ASP A 383 -31.07 -4.18 1.96
C ASP A 383 -31.25 -4.74 0.53
N LEU A 384 -30.42 -5.72 0.14
CA LEU A 384 -30.51 -6.43 -1.14
C LEU A 384 -30.69 -7.93 -0.88
N ARG A 385 -31.88 -8.32 -0.41
CA ARG A 385 -32.41 -9.67 -0.62
C ARG A 385 -33.21 -9.70 -1.92
N ARG A 386 -32.65 -10.28 -2.99
CA ARG A 386 -33.30 -11.18 -4.00
C ARG A 386 -32.51 -11.26 -5.32
N GLY A 387 -31.90 -12.42 -5.56
CA GLY A 387 -32.01 -13.23 -6.78
C GLY A 387 -31.47 -12.72 -8.15
N SER A 388 -30.46 -13.44 -8.66
CA SER A 388 -30.14 -13.74 -10.08
C SER A 388 -28.85 -13.13 -10.70
N PRO A 389 -28.03 -13.90 -11.44
CA PRO A 389 -26.58 -13.70 -11.58
C PRO A 389 -26.12 -12.74 -12.69
N ARG A 390 -26.97 -11.83 -13.18
CA ARG A 390 -26.60 -10.88 -14.25
C ARG A 390 -26.97 -9.42 -14.00
N ARG A 391 -27.32 -9.07 -12.76
CA ARG A 391 -27.53 -7.68 -12.33
C ARG A 391 -27.00 -7.50 -10.91
N GLY A 392 -25.71 -7.19 -10.78
CA GLY A 392 -25.05 -7.01 -9.48
C GLY A 392 -24.00 -5.89 -9.48
N VAL A 393 -24.06 -4.98 -10.45
CA VAL A 393 -23.12 -3.84 -10.59
C VAL A 393 -23.86 -2.50 -10.75
N LEU A 394 -25.19 -2.50 -10.88
CA LEU A 394 -26.00 -1.30 -11.02
C LEU A 394 -27.03 -1.25 -9.90
N ASP A 395 -26.72 -0.49 -8.85
CA ASP A 395 -27.65 0.42 -8.15
C ASP A 395 -27.01 0.99 -6.87
N ALA A 396 -26.04 1.88 -7.07
CA ALA A 396 -25.53 2.77 -6.02
C ALA A 396 -25.08 4.16 -6.54
N CYS A 397 -25.16 4.41 -7.85
CA CYS A 397 -24.56 5.60 -8.49
C CYS A 397 -25.53 6.75 -8.81
N SER A 398 -26.83 6.64 -8.51
CA SER A 398 -27.82 7.68 -8.89
C SER A 398 -28.15 8.72 -7.80
N GLN A 399 -27.42 8.78 -6.68
CA GLN A 399 -27.70 9.78 -5.61
C GLN A 399 -26.51 10.67 -5.21
N ALA A 400 -25.42 10.67 -5.98
CA ALA A 400 -24.29 11.58 -5.74
C ALA A 400 -24.27 12.84 -6.63
N ALA A 401 -25.20 12.97 -7.59
CA ALA A 401 -25.35 14.15 -8.44
C ALA A 401 -26.70 14.81 -8.16
N GLY A 402 -26.74 15.77 -7.24
CA GLY A 402 -27.91 16.57 -6.95
C GLY A 402 -28.32 17.46 -8.14
N VAL A 403 -29.09 16.91 -9.06
CA VAL A 403 -29.83 17.66 -10.09
C VAL A 403 -31.30 17.73 -9.63
N PRO A 404 -31.89 18.93 -9.46
CA PRO A 404 -33.30 19.03 -9.09
C PRO A 404 -34.19 18.57 -10.25
N PRO A 405 -35.39 18.01 -9.97
CA PRO A 405 -36.28 17.54 -11.02
C PRO A 405 -36.77 18.73 -11.85
N GLN A 406 -36.50 18.72 -13.16
CA GLN A 406 -37.16 19.61 -14.11
C GLN A 406 -38.60 19.12 -14.30
N SER A 407 -39.55 19.80 -13.65
CA SER A 407 -40.95 19.80 -14.08
C SER A 407 -41.07 20.61 -15.37
N GLY A 408 -41.82 20.07 -16.33
CA GLY A 408 -41.86 20.53 -17.72
C GLY A 408 -42.33 21.96 -17.98
N GLY A 409 -41.82 22.50 -19.08
CA GLY A 409 -42.54 23.24 -20.13
C GLY A 409 -43.33 24.51 -19.75
N ALA A 410 -42.72 25.66 -19.98
CA ALA A 410 -43.23 26.75 -20.85
C ALA A 410 -42.17 27.86 -20.94
N GLY A 411 -41.71 28.22 -22.15
CA GLY A 411 -40.98 29.47 -22.38
C GLY A 411 -41.94 30.64 -22.61
N PRO A 412 -41.48 31.81 -23.13
CA PRO A 412 -40.12 32.34 -23.23
C PRO A 412 -40.02 33.81 -22.73
N SER A 413 -38.81 34.39 -22.63
CA SER A 413 -38.45 35.71 -23.22
C SER A 413 -37.11 36.29 -22.73
N ALA A 414 -36.52 37.03 -23.67
CA ALA A 414 -35.32 37.85 -23.74
C ALA A 414 -34.86 38.63 -22.48
N GLY A 415 -33.55 38.91 -22.43
CA GLY A 415 -32.99 39.93 -21.54
C GLY A 415 -31.45 39.93 -21.45
N GLU A 416 -30.82 40.61 -22.38
CA GLU A 416 -29.41 41.03 -22.42
C GLU A 416 -29.07 42.00 -21.26
N VAL A 417 -28.00 41.76 -20.46
CA VAL A 417 -27.23 42.83 -19.78
C VAL A 417 -25.75 42.41 -19.53
N ASP A 418 -24.89 43.35 -19.86
CA ASP A 418 -23.42 43.46 -19.81
C ASP A 418 -22.86 43.80 -18.39
N ARG A 419 -21.54 43.63 -18.25
CA ARG A 419 -20.57 44.26 -17.33
C ARG A 419 -20.26 43.68 -15.93
N ARG A 420 -18.96 43.37 -15.81
CA ARG A 420 -17.98 43.84 -14.81
C ARG A 420 -18.40 43.78 -13.33
N ASP A 421 -17.72 42.96 -12.54
CA ASP A 421 -16.72 43.46 -11.57
C ASP A 421 -16.02 42.32 -10.81
N ARG A 422 -14.70 42.44 -10.68
CA ARG A 422 -13.91 41.79 -9.64
C ARG A 422 -13.98 42.68 -8.39
N PRO A 423 -13.77 42.08 -7.21
CA PRO A 423 -12.64 42.56 -6.43
C PRO A 423 -11.71 41.44 -5.95
N ARG A 424 -10.45 41.85 -5.76
CA ARG A 424 -9.34 41.13 -5.14
C ARG A 424 -9.41 41.23 -3.61
N SER A 425 -8.62 40.36 -2.99
CA SER A 425 -7.91 40.48 -1.70
C SER A 425 -8.51 39.77 -0.48
N GLY A 426 -7.62 39.12 0.27
CA GLY A 426 -7.90 38.46 1.54
C GLY A 426 -6.78 37.48 1.93
N ASP A 427 -5.65 38.02 2.37
CA ASP A 427 -4.54 37.32 3.04
C ASP A 427 -5.02 36.36 4.14
N CYS A 428 -4.46 35.15 4.18
CA CYS A 428 -4.40 34.32 5.39
C CYS A 428 -3.02 33.63 5.43
N GLY A 429 -2.13 34.21 6.23
CA GLY A 429 -0.80 33.67 6.51
C GLY A 429 -0.85 32.34 7.24
N VAL A 430 0.00 31.41 6.82
CA VAL A 430 0.20 30.12 7.48
C VAL A 430 1.44 30.21 8.36
N VAL A 431 1.24 30.09 9.67
CA VAL A 431 2.30 29.94 10.69
C VAL A 431 2.67 28.46 10.79
N PRO A 432 3.96 28.06 10.78
CA PRO A 432 4.34 26.66 10.92
C PRO A 432 4.28 26.19 12.38
N ALA A 433 3.58 25.08 12.60
CA ALA A 433 3.47 24.44 13.91
C ALA A 433 4.78 23.71 14.29
N ALA A 434 5.34 24.13 15.43
CA ALA A 434 6.50 23.50 16.06
C ALA A 434 6.14 22.12 16.64
N VAL A 435 7.00 21.14 16.38
CA VAL A 435 6.94 19.78 16.95
C VAL A 435 7.63 19.79 18.32
N ALA A 436 6.84 19.79 19.40
CA ALA A 436 7.34 19.49 20.75
C ALA A 436 7.27 17.97 21.01
N ARG A 437 8.43 17.31 20.96
CA ARG A 437 8.62 15.93 21.45
C ARG A 437 8.76 15.96 22.97
N ALA A 438 7.75 15.46 23.69
CA ALA A 438 7.90 15.13 25.11
C ALA A 438 8.68 13.82 25.26
N GLY A 439 9.88 13.92 25.85
CA GLY A 439 10.70 12.79 26.24
C GLY A 439 10.10 12.03 27.42
N ARG A 440 10.13 10.69 27.37
CA ARG A 440 9.98 9.84 28.55
C ARG A 440 11.34 9.28 28.90
N HIS A 441 11.92 9.81 29.97
CA HIS A 441 13.04 9.23 30.68
C HIS A 441 12.68 7.82 31.16
N ARG A 442 13.47 6.81 30.78
CA ARG A 442 13.57 5.56 31.54
C ARG A 442 14.85 5.62 32.36
N HIS A 443 14.69 5.68 33.67
CA HIS A 443 15.75 5.49 34.65
C HIS A 443 16.36 4.10 34.51
N TRP A 444 17.68 4.06 34.35
CA TRP A 444 18.53 2.90 34.66
C TRP A 444 19.20 3.17 36.02
N PRO A 445 19.13 2.25 36.99
CA PRO A 445 19.84 2.42 38.24
C PRO A 445 21.33 2.06 38.06
N ARG A 446 22.20 3.00 38.39
CA ARG A 446 23.64 2.76 38.65
C ARG A 446 23.77 1.92 39.93
N ARG A 447 24.48 0.80 39.86
CA ARG A 447 25.17 0.22 41.02
C ARG A 447 26.66 0.51 40.86
N GLY A 448 27.23 1.21 41.83
CA GLY A 448 28.67 1.34 42.02
C GLY A 448 29.15 0.26 42.99
N THR A 449 30.30 -0.32 42.65
CA THR A 449 31.45 -0.70 43.50
C THR A 449 31.21 -1.37 44.86
N GLU A 450 31.76 -2.58 45.03
CA GLU A 450 32.77 -2.86 46.08
C GLU A 450 33.40 -4.25 45.97
N HIS A 451 34.73 -4.25 46.06
CA HIS A 451 35.67 -5.23 46.61
C HIS A 451 35.83 -6.68 46.10
N ARG A 452 37.12 -6.94 45.80
CA ARG A 452 37.93 -8.17 45.72
C ARG A 452 37.92 -8.97 44.42
#